data_AF-A0A251UNS2-F1
#
_entry.id   AF-A0A251UNS2-F1
#
_cell.length_a   1.000
_cell.length_b   1.000
_cell.length_c   1.000
_cell.angle_alpha   90.00
_cell.angle_beta   90.00
_cell.angle_gamma   90.00
#
_symmetry.space_group_name_H-M   'P 1'
#
loop_
_entity.id
_entity.type
_entity.pdbx_description
1 polymer ?
#
loop_
_entity_poly.entity_id
_entity_poly.type
_entity_poly.pdbx_seq_one_letter_code
_entity_poly.pdbx_strand_id
1 'polypeptide(L)'
;MFMNTIKVSDKPLNLAYSHSLGDHKTVLDGTLVIDSDNKVSVNHVLGSGNCKFKYTYVHGGITTFEPSYDLAKDSWILQFLERFMQIMC
;
A
#
# COMPACT_ATOMS: atom_id res chain seq x y z
N MET A 1 -7.88 8.05 14.60
CA MET A 1 -6.85 7.75 13.57
C MET A 1 -5.71 8.71 13.78
N PHE A 2 -4.47 8.25 13.67
CA PHE A 2 -3.27 9.07 13.72
C PHE A 2 -2.48 8.82 12.44
N MET A 3 -1.98 9.88 11.82
CA MET A 3 -1.20 9.80 10.58
C MET A 3 0.07 10.62 10.77
N ASN A 4 1.20 10.08 10.33
CA ASN A 4 2.47 10.76 10.37
C ASN A 4 3.27 10.47 9.11
N THR A 5 4.04 11.44 8.66
CA THR A 5 4.98 11.27 7.55
C THR A 5 6.37 11.55 8.07
N ILE A 6 7.24 10.55 7.98
CA ILE A 6 8.66 10.68 8.31
C ILE A 6 9.50 10.52 7.05
N LYS A 7 10.73 11.02 7.05
CA LYS A 7 11.67 10.80 5.93
C LYS A 7 12.59 9.64 6.27
N VAL A 8 12.73 8.71 5.35
CA VAL A 8 13.71 7.62 5.41
C VAL A 8 14.58 7.74 4.16
N SER A 9 15.87 8.01 4.33
CA SER A 9 16.78 8.28 3.20
C SER A 9 16.23 9.37 2.25
N ASP A 10 15.73 10.47 2.82
CA ASP A 10 15.04 11.59 2.13
C ASP A 10 13.73 11.26 1.43
N LYS A 11 13.27 10.02 1.50
CA LYS A 11 12.03 9.57 0.89
C LYS A 11 10.88 9.55 1.90
N PRO A 12 9.67 10.00 1.53
CA PRO A 12 8.56 10.06 2.47
C PRO A 12 8.02 8.66 2.76
N LEU A 13 8.00 8.33 4.05
CA LEU A 13 7.33 7.18 4.63
C LEU A 13 6.07 7.67 5.35
N ASN A 14 4.92 7.36 4.77
CA ASN A 14 3.61 7.67 5.33
C ASN A 14 3.17 6.51 6.23
N LEU A 15 2.83 6.81 7.48
CA LEU A 15 2.36 5.86 8.47
C LEU A 15 0.97 6.30 8.94
N ALA A 16 0.03 5.37 8.98
CA ALA A 16 -1.28 5.59 9.55
C ALA A 16 -1.60 4.50 10.57
N TYR A 17 -2.07 4.94 11.74
CA TYR A 17 -2.54 4.11 12.82
C TYR A 17 -4.03 4.35 13.04
N SER A 18 -4.81 3.29 12.97
CA SER A 18 -6.26 3.32 13.12
C SER A 18 -6.71 2.30 14.13
N HIS A 19 -7.22 2.75 15.27
CA HIS A 19 -7.87 1.89 16.25
C HIS A 19 -9.39 2.10 16.18
N SER A 20 -10.13 1.03 15.93
CA SER A 20 -11.59 1.00 15.95
C SER A 20 -12.06 0.26 17.20
N LEU A 21 -12.75 0.98 18.08
CA LEU A 21 -13.31 0.39 19.30
C LEU A 21 -14.45 -0.58 18.97
N GLY A 22 -15.29 -0.28 17.97
CA GLY A 22 -16.43 -1.15 17.60
C GLY A 22 -15.99 -2.51 17.05
N ASP A 23 -14.94 -2.53 16.24
CA ASP A 23 -14.40 -3.76 15.65
C ASP A 23 -13.33 -4.43 16.53
N HIS A 24 -12.97 -3.81 17.67
CA HIS A 24 -11.79 -4.16 18.48
C HIS A 24 -10.52 -4.35 17.62
N LYS A 25 -10.38 -3.53 16.58
CA LYS A 25 -9.41 -3.71 15.51
C LYS A 25 -8.43 -2.56 15.47
N THR A 26 -7.15 -2.89 15.46
CA THR A 26 -6.08 -1.92 15.27
C THR A 26 -5.37 -2.21 13.96
N VAL A 27 -5.30 -1.21 13.09
CA VAL A 27 -4.69 -1.29 11.77
C VAL A 27 -3.50 -0.34 11.71
N LEU A 28 -2.38 -0.84 11.22
CA LEU A 28 -1.19 -0.09 10.89
C LEU A 28 -0.98 -0.15 9.38
N ASP A 29 -1.01 1.02 8.75
CA ASP A 29 -0.71 1.19 7.33
C ASP A 29 0.62 1.92 7.18
N GLY A 30 1.44 1.46 6.26
CA GLY A 30 2.69 2.10 5.88
C GLY A 30 2.79 2.21 4.37
N THR A 31 3.28 3.34 3.86
CA THR A 31 3.64 3.49 2.44
C THR A 31 4.91 4.29 2.30
N LEU A 32 5.94 3.65 1.75
CA LEU A 32 7.20 4.26 1.36
C LEU A 32 7.14 4.61 -0.12
N VAL A 33 7.26 5.89 -0.45
CA VAL A 33 7.35 6.35 -1.84
C VAL A 33 8.82 6.35 -2.25
N ILE A 34 9.20 5.48 -3.18
CA ILE A 34 10.59 5.37 -3.64
C ILE A 34 10.86 6.43 -4.70
N ASP A 35 9.97 6.61 -5.66
CA ASP A 35 10.00 7.69 -6.65
C ASP A 35 8.59 7.91 -7.21
N SER A 36 8.46 8.60 -8.35
CA SER A 36 7.16 8.85 -8.99
C SER A 36 6.45 7.56 -9.43
N ASP A 37 7.23 6.52 -9.74
CA ASP A 37 6.75 5.32 -10.40
C ASP A 37 6.70 4.13 -9.43
N ASN A 38 7.52 4.17 -8.37
CA ASN A 38 7.74 3.06 -7.45
C ASN A 38 7.30 3.40 -6.02
N LYS A 39 6.50 2.52 -5.42
CA LYS A 39 6.15 2.59 -3.99
C LYS A 39 5.97 1.20 -3.38
N VAL A 40 6.23 1.11 -2.08
CA VAL A 40 5.97 -0.08 -1.26
C VAL A 40 4.92 0.30 -0.22
N SER A 41 3.89 -0.52 -0.10
CA SER A 41 2.85 -0.37 0.91
C SER A 41 2.72 -1.64 1.75
N VAL A 42 2.44 -1.45 3.04
CA VAL A 42 2.10 -2.51 3.98
C VAL A 42 0.80 -2.14 4.69
N ASN A 43 -0.06 -3.13 4.88
CA ASN A 43 -1.24 -3.04 5.75
C ASN A 43 -1.16 -4.19 6.74
N HIS A 44 -1.20 -3.89 8.03
CA HIS A 44 -1.18 -4.91 9.07
C HIS A 44 -2.27 -4.65 10.11
N VAL A 45 -3.06 -5.68 10.39
CA VAL A 45 -4.01 -5.65 11.50
C VAL A 45 -3.34 -6.29 12.72
N LEU A 46 -3.01 -5.45 13.71
CA LEU A 46 -2.30 -5.87 14.92
C LEU A 46 -3.09 -6.92 15.68
N GLY A 47 -2.38 -7.92 16.24
CA GLY A 47 -2.99 -9.04 16.95
C GLY A 47 -3.66 -10.06 16.03
N SER A 48 -3.50 -9.92 14.71
CA SER A 48 -3.97 -10.90 13.72
C SER A 48 -2.82 -11.34 12.81
N GLY A 49 -3.02 -12.43 12.06
CA GLY A 49 -2.13 -12.83 10.96
C GLY A 49 -2.30 -11.99 9.69
N ASN A 50 -3.25 -11.05 9.66
CA ASN A 50 -3.52 -10.23 8.48
C ASN A 50 -2.44 -9.18 8.31
N CYS A 51 -1.52 -9.47 7.38
CA CYS A 51 -0.51 -8.54 6.93
C CYS A 51 -0.37 -8.68 5.41
N LYS A 52 -0.51 -7.58 4.70
CA LYS A 52 -0.42 -7.54 3.25
C LYS A 52 0.72 -6.62 2.83
N PHE A 53 1.66 -7.17 2.07
CA PHE A 53 2.71 -6.42 1.41
C PHE A 53 2.33 -6.15 -0.03
N LYS A 54 2.67 -4.97 -0.52
CA LYS A 54 2.34 -4.55 -1.87
C LYS A 54 3.44 -3.69 -2.44
N TYR A 55 3.87 -4.02 -3.65
CA TYR A 55 4.72 -3.16 -4.45
C TYR A 55 3.89 -2.62 -5.60
N THR A 56 4.05 -1.35 -5.93
CA THR A 56 3.41 -0.73 -7.09
C THR A 56 4.49 -0.12 -7.96
N TYR A 57 4.49 -0.48 -9.23
CA TYR A 57 5.34 0.11 -10.27
C TYR A 57 4.48 0.65 -11.42
N VAL A 58 4.68 1.90 -11.79
CA VAL A 58 4.03 2.53 -12.94
C VAL A 58 5.01 2.58 -14.12
N HIS A 59 4.81 1.72 -15.11
CA HIS A 59 5.58 1.69 -16.34
C HIS A 59 5.05 2.72 -17.34
N GLY A 60 5.90 3.68 -17.73
CA GLY A 60 5.59 4.68 -18.75
C GLY A 60 4.43 5.62 -18.40
N GLY A 61 4.07 5.74 -17.12
CA GLY A 61 2.93 6.56 -16.66
C GLY A 61 1.54 5.98 -16.99
N ILE A 62 1.47 4.83 -17.68
CA ILE A 62 0.23 4.27 -18.25
C ILE A 62 -0.12 2.96 -17.57
N THR A 63 0.88 2.09 -17.41
CA THR A 63 0.68 0.71 -17.02
C THR A 63 1.13 0.50 -15.58
N THR A 64 0.26 0.02 -14.71
CA THR A 64 0.58 -0.23 -13.31
C THR A 64 0.71 -1.74 -13.06
N PHE A 65 1.85 -2.14 -12.53
CA PHE A 65 2.13 -3.47 -12.01
C PHE A 65 2.02 -3.44 -10.49
N GLU A 66 1.19 -4.31 -9.92
CA GLU A 66 0.94 -4.33 -8.49
C GLU A 66 0.95 -5.77 -7.94
N PRO A 67 2.14 -6.38 -7.76
CA PRO A 67 2.27 -7.60 -6.98
C PRO A 67 2.00 -7.32 -5.50
N SER A 68 1.25 -8.22 -4.88
CA SER A 68 1.00 -8.20 -3.45
C SER A 68 1.03 -9.60 -2.87
N TYR A 69 1.46 -9.70 -1.63
CA TYR A 69 1.49 -10.95 -0.88
C TYR A 69 0.65 -10.79 0.38
N ASP A 70 -0.29 -11.69 0.58
CA ASP A 70 -1.20 -11.73 1.72
C ASP A 70 -0.74 -12.84 2.67
N LEU A 71 -0.16 -12.47 3.82
CA LEU A 71 0.36 -13.41 4.80
C LEU A 71 -0.73 -14.28 5.42
N ALA A 72 -1.96 -13.76 5.59
CA ALA A 72 -3.04 -14.54 6.18
C ALA A 72 -3.53 -15.65 5.25
N LYS A 73 -3.38 -15.45 3.93
CA LYS A 73 -3.78 -16.41 2.90
C LYS A 73 -2.62 -17.22 2.34
N ASP A 74 -1.39 -16.90 2.73
CA ASP A 74 -0.16 -17.44 2.14
C ASP A 74 -0.22 -17.45 0.61
N SER A 75 -0.52 -16.28 0.02
CA SER A 75 -0.78 -16.22 -1.42
C SER A 75 -0.31 -14.92 -2.06
N TRP A 76 0.10 -15.05 -3.32
CA TRP A 76 0.42 -13.94 -4.20
C TRP A 76 -0.80 -13.51 -5.00
N ILE A 77 -0.99 -12.21 -5.10
CA ILE A 77 -1.95 -11.57 -5.98
C ILE A 77 -1.17 -10.64 -6.91
N LEU A 78 -1.18 -10.94 -8.19
CA LEU A 78 -0.55 -10.12 -9.23
C LEU A 78 -1.64 -9.35 -9.97
N GLN A 79 -1.57 -8.02 -9.94
CA GLN A 79 -2.50 -7.15 -10.65
C GLN A 79 -1.76 -6.34 -11.71
N PHE A 80 -2.44 -6.18 -12.84
CA PHE A 80 -2.01 -5.36 -13.96
C PHE A 80 -3.16 -4.43 -14.33
N LEU A 81 -2.87 -3.14 -14.44
CA LEU A 81 -3.84 -2.12 -14.78
C LEU A 81 -3.28 -1.21 -15.88
N GLU A 82 -3.94 -1.18 -17.03
CA GLU A 82 -3.70 -0.14 -18.05
C GLU A 82 -4.65 1.04 -17.80
N ARG A 83 -4.09 2.23 -17.58
CA ARG A 83 -4.88 3.46 -17.65
C ARG A 83 -5.08 3.84 -19.13
N PHE A 84 -6.08 3.25 -19.78
CA PHE A 84 -6.74 3.98 -20.87
C PHE A 84 -7.49 5.14 -20.23
N MET A 85 -6.97 6.34 -20.49
CA MET A 85 -7.48 7.59 -19.99
C MET A 85 -8.97 7.74 -20.32
N GLN A 86 -9.85 7.74 -19.31
CA GLN A 86 -11.10 8.49 -19.36
C GLN A 86 -10.74 9.98 -19.49
N ILE A 87 -10.33 10.39 -20.68
CA ILE A 87 -10.51 11.75 -21.19
C ILE A 87 -11.19 11.56 -22.54
N MET A 88 -12.51 11.56 -22.51
CA MET A 88 -13.36 11.89 -23.64
C MET A 88 -14.48 12.78 -23.09
N CYS A 89 -14.42 14.05 -23.47
CA CYS A 89 -15.40 15.14 -23.35
C CYS A 89 -16.09 15.38 -22.00
#